data_AF-A0A7Y5JHX1-F1
#
_entry.id   AF-A0A7Y5JHX1-F1
#
_cell.length_a   1.000
_cell.length_b   1.000
_cell.length_c   1.000
_cell.angle_alpha   90.00
_cell.angle_beta   90.00
_cell.angle_gamma   90.00
#
_symmetry.space_group_name_H-M   'P 1'
#
loop_
_entity.id
_entity.type
_entity.pdbx_description
1 polymer ?
#
loop_
_entity_poly.entity_id
_entity_poly.type
_entity_poly.pdbx_seq_one_letter_code
_entity_poly.pdbx_strand_id
1 'polypeptide(L)'
;MKSLATVMLSALLALCAGALGAQDADKLTTTGGDVLIGKFVKLEGGKVHFEAAKVGTVQVAPADIKEISLASAREVKWRTGDDVQRQESGTLSSREGKLVLKDASGEREIDLSKFKGINEAVPDERPQWDVSARFFFGWTEGNTETYSMGFRFDIKRTTKHNQNILYGEGNYLQDRLLDEDQVRRRDFAFGYAYRYIFDFNLTIDVTEDLYFNELAGFHWR
;
A
#
# COMPACT_ATOMS: atom_id res chain seq x y z
N MET A 1 -42.43 41.36 -30.63
CA MET A 1 -42.92 40.78 -29.37
C MET A 1 -42.81 39.27 -29.47
N LYS A 2 -41.81 38.65 -28.83
CA LYS A 2 -41.71 37.17 -28.79
C LYS A 2 -42.78 36.67 -27.81
N SER A 3 -43.62 35.74 -28.27
CA SER A 3 -44.76 35.22 -27.51
C SER A 3 -44.29 34.67 -26.15
N LEU A 4 -45.03 34.97 -25.08
CA LEU A 4 -44.82 34.40 -23.74
C LEU A 4 -44.75 32.87 -23.75
N ALA A 5 -45.42 32.23 -24.72
CA ALA A 5 -45.35 30.78 -24.92
C ALA A 5 -43.95 30.28 -25.32
N THR A 6 -43.18 31.09 -26.07
CA THR A 6 -41.81 30.73 -26.49
C THR A 6 -40.81 30.81 -25.34
N VAL A 7 -41.04 31.73 -24.38
CA VAL A 7 -40.19 31.90 -23.19
C VAL A 7 -40.49 30.81 -22.14
N MET A 8 -41.75 30.39 -21.99
CA MET A 8 -42.09 29.27 -21.11
C MET A 8 -41.59 27.92 -21.61
N LEU A 9 -41.60 27.67 -22.93
CA LEU A 9 -41.12 26.41 -23.49
C LEU A 9 -39.60 26.23 -23.35
N SER A 10 -38.84 27.33 -23.40
CA SER A 10 -37.39 27.32 -23.22
C SER A 10 -36.97 27.19 -21.75
N ALA A 11 -37.78 27.65 -20.79
CA ALA A 11 -37.57 27.40 -19.38
C ALA A 11 -37.87 25.94 -18.97
N LEU A 12 -38.85 25.28 -19.62
CA LEU A 12 -39.20 23.89 -19.34
C LEU A 12 -38.16 22.89 -19.89
N LEU A 13 -37.55 23.19 -21.06
CA LEU A 13 -36.46 22.36 -21.60
C LEU A 13 -35.16 22.46 -20.78
N ALA A 14 -34.90 23.59 -20.11
CA ALA A 14 -33.72 23.77 -19.29
C ALA A 14 -33.76 22.98 -17.97
N LEU A 15 -34.95 22.72 -17.40
CA LEU A 15 -35.09 21.86 -16.21
C LEU A 15 -34.94 20.37 -16.53
N CYS A 16 -35.25 19.94 -17.76
CA CYS A 16 -35.09 18.54 -18.16
C CYS A 16 -33.65 18.16 -18.58
N ALA A 17 -32.81 19.14 -18.95
CA ALA A 17 -31.42 18.89 -19.33
C ALA A 17 -30.52 18.49 -18.14
N GLY A 18 -30.90 18.84 -16.91
CA GLY A 18 -30.18 18.43 -15.68
C GLY A 18 -30.41 16.98 -15.25
N ALA A 19 -31.42 16.30 -15.83
CA ALA A 19 -31.78 14.92 -15.48
C ALA A 19 -31.08 13.86 -16.35
N LEU A 20 -30.41 14.28 -17.44
CA LEU A 20 -29.81 13.37 -18.42
C LEU A 20 -28.37 12.95 -18.09
N GLY A 21 -27.75 13.49 -17.04
CA GLY A 21 -26.41 13.10 -16.59
C GLY A 21 -26.36 11.89 -15.65
N ALA A 22 -27.51 11.30 -15.29
CA ALA A 22 -27.62 10.28 -14.25
C ALA A 22 -27.87 8.85 -14.78
N GLN A 23 -27.85 8.63 -16.10
CA GLN A 23 -28.23 7.32 -16.64
C GLN A 23 -27.18 6.21 -16.48
N ASP A 24 -25.93 6.55 -16.13
CA ASP A 24 -24.85 5.57 -15.95
C ASP A 24 -24.09 5.74 -14.60
N ALA A 25 -24.81 6.05 -13.53
CA ALA A 25 -24.23 6.09 -12.19
C ALA A 25 -24.67 4.88 -11.34
N ASP A 26 -23.77 4.39 -10.51
CA ASP A 26 -24.10 3.38 -9.50
C ASP A 26 -25.06 4.00 -8.47
N LYS A 27 -25.92 3.15 -7.91
CA LYS A 27 -26.90 3.53 -6.89
C LYS A 27 -26.71 2.65 -5.66
N LEU A 28 -26.62 3.28 -4.49
CA LEU A 28 -26.62 2.61 -3.20
C LEU A 28 -27.84 3.09 -2.41
N THR A 29 -28.68 2.15 -1.97
CA THR A 29 -29.83 2.43 -1.10
C THR A 29 -29.54 1.92 0.31
N THR A 30 -29.66 2.79 1.31
CA THR A 30 -29.46 2.41 2.72
C THR A 30 -30.72 1.75 3.30
N THR A 31 -30.58 1.06 4.43
CA THR A 31 -31.71 0.48 5.18
C THR A 31 -32.70 1.55 5.67
N GLY A 32 -32.22 2.78 5.91
CA GLY A 32 -33.04 3.95 6.23
C GLY A 32 -33.84 4.53 5.04
N GLY A 33 -33.57 4.07 3.82
CA GLY A 33 -34.26 4.53 2.59
C GLY A 33 -33.55 5.66 1.86
N ASP A 34 -32.40 6.13 2.34
CA ASP A 34 -31.58 7.11 1.62
C ASP A 34 -30.97 6.50 0.37
N VAL A 35 -30.84 7.32 -0.67
CA VAL A 35 -30.29 6.91 -1.96
C VAL A 35 -29.06 7.75 -2.28
N LEU A 36 -27.92 7.09 -2.42
CA LEU A 36 -26.68 7.67 -2.92
C LEU A 36 -26.52 7.32 -4.40
N ILE A 37 -26.23 8.32 -5.22
CA ILE A 37 -25.96 8.18 -6.65
C ILE A 37 -24.50 8.58 -6.89
N GLY A 38 -23.73 7.71 -7.53
CA GLY A 38 -22.29 7.88 -7.65
C GLY A 38 -21.57 6.66 -8.20
N LYS A 39 -20.46 6.27 -7.58
CA LYS A 39 -19.63 5.15 -8.01
C LYS A 39 -19.25 4.26 -6.84
N PHE A 40 -19.47 2.96 -6.98
CA PHE A 40 -18.89 1.97 -6.08
C PHE A 40 -17.38 1.86 -6.37
N VAL A 41 -16.56 2.14 -5.36
CA VAL A 41 -15.09 2.16 -5.49
C VAL A 41 -14.49 0.84 -5.02
N LYS A 42 -14.70 0.50 -3.74
CA LYS A 42 -14.08 -0.65 -3.09
C LYS A 42 -14.81 -1.04 -1.81
N LEU A 43 -14.54 -2.25 -1.33
CA LEU A 43 -14.83 -2.70 0.03
C LEU A 43 -13.49 -2.95 0.72
N GLU A 44 -13.23 -2.25 1.81
CA GLU A 44 -11.97 -2.33 2.57
C GLU A 44 -12.26 -2.04 4.04
N GLY A 45 -11.56 -2.72 4.95
CA GLY A 45 -11.77 -2.53 6.39
C GLY A 45 -13.21 -2.80 6.85
N GLY A 46 -13.95 -3.66 6.13
CA GLY A 46 -15.35 -3.97 6.42
C GLY A 46 -16.34 -2.86 6.07
N LYS A 47 -15.94 -1.86 5.28
CA LYS A 47 -16.83 -0.78 4.82
C LYS A 47 -16.82 -0.66 3.30
N VAL A 48 -17.97 -0.29 2.74
CA VAL A 48 -18.12 0.06 1.33
C VAL A 48 -17.74 1.52 1.15
N HIS A 49 -16.77 1.77 0.29
CA HIS A 49 -16.37 3.10 -0.15
C HIS A 49 -17.15 3.46 -1.42
N PHE A 50 -18.02 4.47 -1.30
CA PHE A 50 -18.88 4.93 -2.37
C PHE A 50 -18.60 6.41 -2.65
N GLU A 51 -18.29 6.75 -3.90
CA GLU A 51 -17.98 8.12 -4.30
C GLU A 51 -19.21 8.80 -4.87
N ALA A 52 -19.74 9.80 -4.16
CA ALA A 52 -20.89 10.59 -4.59
C ALA A 52 -20.44 11.99 -5.03
N ALA A 53 -20.88 12.43 -6.21
CA ALA A 53 -20.38 13.66 -6.85
C ALA A 53 -20.47 14.94 -6.00
N LYS A 54 -21.44 15.02 -5.07
CA LYS A 54 -21.67 16.21 -4.23
C LYS A 54 -21.11 16.11 -2.81
N VAL A 55 -20.81 14.91 -2.33
CA VAL A 55 -20.46 14.64 -0.92
C VAL A 55 -19.05 14.05 -0.79
N GLY A 56 -18.44 13.64 -1.92
CA GLY A 56 -17.15 12.95 -1.94
C GLY A 56 -17.30 11.47 -1.60
N THR A 57 -16.23 10.87 -1.06
CA THR A 57 -16.23 9.46 -0.66
C THR A 57 -16.94 9.25 0.67
N VAL A 58 -18.02 8.49 0.64
CA VAL A 58 -18.78 8.05 1.81
C VAL A 58 -18.38 6.61 2.15
N GLN A 59 -18.24 6.31 3.44
CA GLN A 59 -18.01 4.95 3.94
C GLN A 59 -19.28 4.44 4.59
N VAL A 60 -19.82 3.32 4.09
CA VAL A 60 -21.07 2.71 4.58
C VAL A 60 -20.80 1.29 5.04
N ALA A 61 -21.28 0.91 6.23
CA ALA A 61 -21.16 -0.47 6.69
C ALA A 61 -22.09 -1.37 5.85
N PRO A 62 -21.66 -2.59 5.45
CA PRO A 62 -22.50 -3.50 4.67
C PRO A 62 -23.88 -3.79 5.29
N ALA A 63 -23.98 -3.78 6.63
CA ALA A 63 -25.23 -3.99 7.35
C ALA A 63 -26.26 -2.86 7.16
N ASP A 64 -25.81 -1.64 6.83
CA ASP A 64 -26.67 -0.48 6.60
C ASP A 64 -27.08 -0.33 5.12
N ILE A 65 -26.65 -1.27 4.27
CA ILE A 65 -26.92 -1.25 2.83
C ILE A 65 -28.07 -2.21 2.53
N LYS A 66 -29.14 -1.66 1.95
CA LYS A 66 -30.27 -2.45 1.48
C LYS A 66 -30.04 -2.99 0.07
N GLU A 67 -29.49 -2.15 -0.82
CA GLU A 67 -29.38 -2.44 -2.25
C GLU A 67 -28.19 -1.72 -2.86
N ILE A 68 -27.46 -2.39 -3.76
CA ILE A 68 -26.49 -1.74 -4.65
C ILE A 68 -26.79 -2.14 -6.09
N SER A 69 -27.07 -1.14 -6.92
CA SER A 69 -27.20 -1.29 -8.36
C SER A 69 -26.01 -0.64 -9.04
N LEU A 70 -25.33 -1.40 -9.91
CA LEU A 70 -24.21 -0.94 -10.70
C LEU A 70 -24.72 -0.56 -12.10
N ALA A 71 -24.31 0.59 -12.61
CA ALA A 71 -24.69 1.02 -13.95
C ALA A 71 -24.15 0.08 -15.04
N SER A 72 -22.95 -0.46 -14.82
CA SER A 72 -22.28 -1.38 -15.73
C SER A 72 -21.54 -2.47 -14.99
N ALA A 73 -21.49 -3.65 -15.62
CA ALA A 73 -20.66 -4.75 -15.19
C ALA A 73 -19.18 -4.36 -15.33
N ARG A 74 -18.36 -4.70 -14.33
CA ARG A 74 -16.93 -4.36 -14.30
C ARG A 74 -16.10 -5.48 -13.71
N GLU A 75 -14.84 -5.57 -14.11
CA GLU A 75 -13.89 -6.47 -13.48
C GLU A 75 -13.54 -5.98 -12.09
N VAL A 76 -13.50 -6.91 -11.14
CA VAL A 76 -13.13 -6.66 -9.76
C VAL A 76 -12.21 -7.77 -9.25
N LYS A 77 -11.42 -7.42 -8.25
CA LYS A 77 -10.71 -8.39 -7.41
C LYS A 77 -11.39 -8.47 -6.06
N TRP A 78 -11.46 -9.65 -5.45
CA TRP A 78 -12.08 -9.80 -4.13
C TRP A 78 -11.39 -10.84 -3.27
N ARG A 79 -11.67 -10.80 -1.98
CA ARG A 79 -11.29 -11.85 -1.03
C ARG A 79 -12.38 -12.08 0.01
N THR A 80 -12.47 -13.33 0.45
CA THR A 80 -13.31 -13.79 1.56
C THR A 80 -12.49 -14.13 2.80
N GLY A 81 -11.22 -14.53 2.61
CA GLY A 81 -10.27 -14.77 3.70
C GLY A 81 -9.52 -13.51 4.16
N ASP A 82 -8.74 -13.65 5.23
CA ASP A 82 -7.99 -12.54 5.82
C ASP A 82 -6.72 -12.17 5.03
N ASP A 83 -6.25 -13.04 4.14
CA ASP A 83 -5.07 -12.80 3.31
C ASP A 83 -5.38 -11.85 2.14
N VAL A 84 -4.87 -10.62 2.23
CA VAL A 84 -5.04 -9.56 1.20
C VAL A 84 -4.33 -9.89 -0.11
N GLN A 85 -3.30 -10.76 -0.10
CA GLN A 85 -2.57 -11.16 -1.31
C GLN A 85 -3.36 -12.18 -2.15
N ARG A 86 -4.23 -12.97 -1.50
CA ARG A 86 -5.05 -14.00 -2.16
C ARG A 86 -6.40 -13.43 -2.62
N GLN A 87 -6.35 -12.49 -3.55
CA GLN A 87 -7.56 -11.99 -4.21
C GLN A 87 -7.89 -12.81 -5.45
N GLU A 88 -9.14 -13.21 -5.58
CA GLU A 88 -9.74 -13.79 -6.78
C GLU A 88 -10.17 -12.67 -7.74
N SER A 89 -10.44 -13.00 -9.01
CA SER A 89 -10.81 -12.03 -10.06
C SER A 89 -12.01 -12.52 -10.88
N GLY A 90 -12.81 -11.57 -11.37
CA GLY A 90 -14.06 -11.83 -12.08
C GLY A 90 -14.89 -10.58 -12.28
N THR A 91 -16.11 -10.73 -12.77
CA THR A 91 -17.00 -9.62 -13.14
C THR A 91 -18.07 -9.40 -12.08
N LEU A 92 -18.16 -8.18 -11.56
CA LEU A 92 -19.24 -7.74 -10.69
C LEU A 92 -20.27 -6.95 -11.50
N SER A 93 -21.53 -7.32 -11.39
CA SER A 93 -22.68 -6.65 -11.98
C SER A 93 -23.82 -6.54 -10.97
N SER A 94 -24.92 -5.88 -11.34
CA SER A 94 -26.14 -5.90 -10.54
C SER A 94 -27.32 -6.40 -11.36
N ARG A 95 -28.17 -7.23 -10.74
CA ARG A 95 -29.42 -7.72 -11.30
C ARG A 95 -30.52 -7.63 -10.24
N GLU A 96 -31.63 -7.00 -10.58
CA GLU A 96 -32.79 -6.86 -9.65
C GLU A 96 -32.40 -6.26 -8.28
N GLY A 97 -31.47 -5.29 -8.28
CA GLY A 97 -30.98 -4.62 -7.06
C GLY A 97 -29.95 -5.41 -6.25
N LYS A 98 -29.66 -6.65 -6.65
CA LYS A 98 -28.66 -7.50 -5.99
C LYS A 98 -27.36 -7.50 -6.76
N LEU A 99 -26.26 -7.58 -6.04
CA LEU A 99 -24.95 -7.74 -6.64
C LEU A 99 -24.75 -9.19 -7.08
N VAL A 100 -24.24 -9.35 -8.29
CA VAL A 100 -23.99 -10.64 -8.91
C VAL A 100 -22.54 -10.69 -9.32
N LEU A 101 -21.88 -11.80 -8.96
CA LEU A 101 -20.49 -12.06 -9.27
C LEU A 101 -20.41 -13.22 -10.25
N LYS A 102 -19.70 -12.99 -11.36
CA LYS A 102 -19.40 -14.00 -12.37
C LYS A 102 -17.91 -14.28 -12.38
N ASP A 103 -17.55 -15.51 -12.06
CA ASP A 103 -16.18 -16.01 -12.10
C ASP A 103 -16.09 -17.34 -12.88
N ALA A 104 -14.95 -18.00 -12.81
CA ALA A 104 -14.73 -19.28 -13.50
C ALA A 104 -15.68 -20.39 -13.02
N SER A 105 -16.22 -20.30 -11.80
CA SER A 105 -17.16 -21.26 -11.23
C SER A 105 -18.62 -20.96 -11.60
N GLY A 106 -18.89 -19.83 -12.23
CA GLY A 106 -20.21 -19.44 -12.73
C GLY A 106 -20.69 -18.11 -12.16
N GLU A 107 -21.98 -17.87 -12.32
CA GLU A 107 -22.65 -16.64 -11.86
C GLU A 107 -23.41 -16.92 -10.56
N ARG A 108 -23.15 -16.13 -9.52
CA ARG A 108 -23.82 -16.23 -8.22
C ARG A 108 -24.17 -14.86 -7.65
N GLU A 109 -25.28 -14.79 -6.94
CA GLU A 109 -25.60 -13.63 -6.11
C GLU A 109 -24.62 -13.56 -4.92
N ILE A 110 -24.18 -12.35 -4.57
CA ILE A 110 -23.24 -12.15 -3.48
C ILE A 110 -23.85 -11.38 -2.31
N ASP A 111 -23.49 -11.81 -1.11
CA ASP A 111 -23.75 -11.12 0.14
C ASP A 111 -22.46 -10.41 0.56
N LEU A 112 -22.50 -9.08 0.58
CA LEU A 112 -21.34 -8.23 0.92
C LEU A 112 -20.76 -8.53 2.31
N SER A 113 -21.57 -9.05 3.25
CA SER A 113 -21.09 -9.40 4.59
C SER A 113 -20.07 -10.54 4.60
N LYS A 114 -20.06 -11.37 3.54
CA LYS A 114 -19.12 -12.50 3.39
C LYS A 114 -17.78 -12.09 2.81
N PHE A 115 -17.68 -10.88 2.27
CA PHE A 115 -16.47 -10.37 1.65
C PHE A 115 -15.66 -9.56 2.66
N LYS A 116 -14.35 -9.79 2.68
CA LYS A 116 -13.42 -9.01 3.49
C LYS A 116 -12.83 -7.85 2.72
N GLY A 117 -12.72 -7.99 1.39
CA GLY A 117 -12.24 -6.95 0.49
C GLY A 117 -12.76 -7.10 -0.93
N ILE A 118 -13.05 -5.98 -1.59
CA ILE A 118 -13.34 -5.88 -3.03
C ILE A 118 -12.56 -4.68 -3.57
N ASN A 119 -11.73 -4.88 -4.60
CA ASN A 119 -10.79 -3.89 -5.14
C ASN A 119 -9.94 -3.23 -4.03
N GLU A 120 -9.60 -4.01 -3.02
CA GLU A 120 -8.74 -3.59 -1.93
C GLU A 120 -7.30 -3.49 -2.44
N ALA A 121 -6.60 -2.43 -2.05
CA ALA A 121 -5.21 -2.25 -2.43
C ALA A 121 -4.37 -3.35 -1.76
N VAL A 122 -3.66 -4.12 -2.59
CA VAL A 122 -2.67 -5.06 -2.09
C VAL A 122 -1.47 -4.26 -1.57
N PRO A 123 -1.07 -4.41 -0.30
CA PRO A 123 0.12 -3.75 0.22
C PRO A 123 1.31 -4.08 -0.66
N ASP A 124 2.10 -3.07 -1.01
CA ASP A 124 3.30 -3.27 -1.81
C ASP A 124 4.36 -3.99 -0.97
N GLU A 125 4.42 -5.31 -1.10
CA GLU A 125 5.42 -6.16 -0.43
C GLU A 125 6.75 -6.20 -1.20
N ARG A 126 6.93 -5.36 -2.22
CA ARG A 126 8.20 -5.31 -2.96
C ARG A 126 9.34 -4.97 -2.00
N PRO A 127 10.50 -5.64 -2.18
CA PRO A 127 11.68 -5.34 -1.38
C PRO A 127 12.11 -3.88 -1.62
N GLN A 128 12.24 -3.13 -0.53
CA GLN A 128 12.83 -1.81 -0.55
C GLN A 128 14.35 -1.93 -0.58
N TRP A 129 14.98 -1.22 -1.50
CA TRP A 129 16.43 -1.20 -1.66
C TRP A 129 16.96 0.18 -1.27
N ASP A 130 17.96 0.19 -0.41
CA ASP A 130 18.73 1.36 -0.04
C ASP A 130 20.20 1.05 -0.33
N VAL A 131 20.78 1.81 -1.26
CA VAL A 131 22.14 1.59 -1.74
C VAL A 131 22.90 2.89 -1.57
N SER A 132 23.97 2.82 -0.79
CA SER A 132 24.90 3.92 -0.63
C SER A 132 26.31 3.47 -0.94
N ALA A 133 27.07 4.36 -1.59
CA ALA A 133 28.48 4.17 -1.85
C ALA A 133 29.20 5.49 -1.67
N ARG A 134 30.38 5.44 -1.08
CA ARG A 134 31.29 6.55 -0.87
C ARG A 134 32.68 6.12 -1.30
N PHE A 135 33.33 6.96 -2.07
CA PHE A 135 34.72 6.80 -2.44
C PHE A 135 35.47 8.05 -2.01
N PHE A 136 36.69 7.88 -1.50
CA PHE A 136 37.58 8.99 -1.21
C PHE A 136 38.96 8.70 -1.78
N PHE A 137 39.60 9.77 -2.23
CA PHE A 137 40.92 9.74 -2.81
C PHE A 137 41.69 10.95 -2.29
N GLY A 138 42.95 10.72 -1.92
CA GLY A 138 43.87 11.71 -1.40
C GLY A 138 45.28 11.39 -1.88
N TRP A 139 46.02 12.42 -2.23
CA TRP A 139 47.36 12.37 -2.78
C TRP A 139 48.09 13.59 -2.27
N THR A 140 49.31 13.45 -1.79
CA THR A 140 50.16 14.58 -1.43
C THR A 140 51.53 14.39 -2.03
N GLU A 141 52.05 15.45 -2.64
CA GLU A 141 53.32 15.51 -3.35
C GLU A 141 53.99 16.85 -3.05
N GLY A 142 55.31 16.88 -3.07
CA GLY A 142 56.12 17.62 -2.11
C GLY A 142 56.67 16.66 -1.04
N ASN A 143 57.79 17.01 -0.40
CA ASN A 143 58.66 16.00 0.21
C ASN A 143 58.11 15.47 1.56
N THR A 144 57.54 14.26 1.65
CA THR A 144 57.72 13.20 0.65
C THR A 144 56.67 12.10 0.69
N GLU A 145 55.43 12.55 0.53
CA GLU A 145 54.33 11.84 -0.12
C GLU A 145 53.44 10.94 0.74
N THR A 146 52.20 11.40 0.87
CA THR A 146 51.10 10.68 1.50
C THR A 146 50.01 10.38 0.47
N TYR A 147 49.69 9.11 0.28
CA TYR A 147 48.64 8.62 -0.61
C TYR A 147 47.55 7.94 0.21
N SER A 148 46.30 8.30 -0.01
CA SER A 148 45.16 7.68 0.65
C SER A 148 44.05 7.38 -0.35
N MET A 149 43.47 6.20 -0.29
CA MET A 149 42.29 5.85 -1.06
C MET A 149 41.39 5.00 -0.18
N GLY A 150 40.09 5.18 -0.31
CA GLY A 150 39.19 4.21 0.29
C GLY A 150 37.80 4.28 -0.27
N PHE A 151 37.04 3.26 0.13
CA PHE A 151 35.68 3.06 -0.30
C PHE A 151 34.86 2.60 0.88
N ARG A 152 33.57 2.88 0.80
CA ARG A 152 32.54 2.27 1.63
C ARG A 152 31.30 2.08 0.80
N PHE A 153 30.66 0.93 0.90
CA PHE A 153 29.33 0.73 0.36
C PHE A 153 28.46 -0.02 1.37
N ASP A 154 27.16 0.27 1.30
CA ASP A 154 26.11 -0.36 2.06
C ASP A 154 24.94 -0.63 1.11
N ILE A 155 24.58 -1.91 0.92
CA ILE A 155 23.45 -2.37 0.11
C ILE A 155 22.47 -3.03 1.07
N LYS A 156 21.33 -2.39 1.28
CA LYS A 156 20.30 -2.82 2.20
C LYS A 156 19.04 -3.21 1.44
N ARG A 157 18.58 -4.44 1.65
CA ARG A 157 17.32 -4.98 1.15
C ARG A 157 16.38 -5.23 2.31
N THR A 158 15.29 -4.47 2.38
CA THR A 158 14.25 -4.61 3.40
C THR A 158 12.99 -5.19 2.79
N THR A 159 12.48 -6.27 3.37
CA THR A 159 11.16 -6.85 3.12
C THR A 159 10.32 -6.71 4.39
N LYS A 160 9.04 -7.10 4.34
CA LYS A 160 8.18 -7.16 5.54
C LYS A 160 8.81 -7.97 6.68
N HIS A 161 9.42 -9.10 6.36
CA HIS A 161 9.85 -10.08 7.36
C HIS A 161 11.35 -10.07 7.64
N ASN A 162 12.15 -9.42 6.80
CA ASN A 162 13.60 -9.44 6.97
C ASN A 162 14.28 -8.22 6.37
N GLN A 163 15.48 -7.97 6.88
CA GLN A 163 16.40 -6.98 6.40
C GLN A 163 17.77 -7.63 6.18
N ASN A 164 18.31 -7.43 5.00
CA ASN A 164 19.61 -7.92 4.57
C ASN A 164 20.49 -6.70 4.33
N ILE A 165 21.70 -6.68 4.90
CA ILE A 165 22.67 -5.60 4.70
C ILE A 165 23.97 -6.22 4.24
N LEU A 166 24.38 -5.94 3.01
CA LEU A 166 25.70 -6.24 2.51
C LEU A 166 26.51 -4.95 2.58
N TYR A 167 27.64 -4.98 3.29
CA TYR A 167 28.49 -3.81 3.42
C TYR A 167 29.95 -4.16 3.18
N GLY A 168 30.70 -3.17 2.73
CA GLY A 168 32.13 -3.26 2.57
C GLY A 168 32.76 -1.91 2.77
N GLU A 169 33.89 -1.89 3.46
CA GLU A 169 34.73 -0.72 3.59
C GLU A 169 36.19 -1.11 3.42
N GLY A 170 36.95 -0.20 2.83
CA GLY A 170 38.36 -0.43 2.58
C GLY A 170 39.10 0.89 2.60
N ASN A 171 40.22 0.93 3.30
CA ASN A 171 41.08 2.09 3.39
C ASN A 171 42.52 1.65 3.11
N TYR A 172 43.14 2.33 2.17
CA TYR A 172 44.56 2.25 1.88
C TYR A 172 45.17 3.59 2.23
N LEU A 173 46.14 3.58 3.16
CA LEU A 173 46.92 4.77 3.50
C LEU A 173 48.40 4.41 3.44
N GLN A 174 49.15 5.26 2.75
CA GLN A 174 50.58 5.17 2.60
C GLN A 174 51.17 6.52 2.93
N ASP A 175 51.98 6.56 3.99
CA ASP A 175 52.75 7.73 4.37
C ASP A 175 54.24 7.40 4.26
N ARG A 176 55.00 8.22 3.53
CA ARG A 176 56.43 8.03 3.29
C ARG A 176 57.21 9.17 3.93
N LEU A 177 57.35 9.13 5.25
CA LEU A 177 58.33 9.96 5.94
C LEU A 177 59.73 9.48 5.57
N LEU A 178 60.61 10.41 5.20
CA LEU A 178 62.03 10.15 5.02
C LEU A 178 62.62 9.77 6.39
N ASP A 179 63.32 8.64 6.42
CA ASP A 179 64.18 8.09 7.48
C ASP A 179 63.59 7.12 8.53
N GLU A 180 62.28 6.98 8.74
CA GLU A 180 61.76 5.95 9.67
C GLU A 180 60.42 5.35 9.21
N ASP A 181 60.36 4.01 9.26
CA ASP A 181 59.23 3.09 9.04
C ASP A 181 58.06 3.57 8.15
N GLN A 182 57.97 2.98 6.95
CA GLN A 182 56.83 3.17 6.04
C GLN A 182 55.52 2.72 6.72
N VAL A 183 54.65 3.67 7.08
CA VAL A 183 53.31 3.34 7.57
C VAL A 183 52.43 3.00 6.36
N ARG A 184 52.31 1.70 6.10
CA ARG A 184 51.34 1.15 5.15
C ARG A 184 50.18 0.55 5.93
N ARG A 185 49.03 1.24 5.95
CA ARG A 185 47.81 0.74 6.57
C ARG A 185 46.83 0.28 5.51
N ARG A 186 46.35 -0.95 5.68
CA ARG A 186 45.40 -1.61 4.80
C ARG A 186 44.31 -2.22 5.68
N ASP A 187 43.18 -1.54 5.76
CA ASP A 187 42.03 -2.04 6.49
C ASP A 187 40.95 -2.36 5.47
N PHE A 188 40.50 -3.61 5.45
CA PHE A 188 39.39 -4.05 4.63
C PHE A 188 38.42 -4.83 5.50
N ALA A 189 37.16 -4.46 5.44
CA ALA A 189 36.08 -5.17 6.10
C ALA A 189 34.96 -5.40 5.08
N PHE A 190 34.49 -6.64 5.01
CA PHE A 190 33.30 -7.00 4.27
C PHE A 190 32.42 -7.78 5.22
N GLY A 191 31.11 -7.52 5.16
CA GLY A 191 30.19 -8.18 6.04
C GLY A 191 28.80 -8.29 5.45
N TYR A 192 28.07 -9.23 6.00
CA TYR A 192 26.67 -9.45 5.72
C TYR A 192 25.94 -9.53 7.05
N ALA A 193 24.92 -8.69 7.22
CA ALA A 193 24.03 -8.73 8.37
C ALA A 193 22.63 -9.14 7.91
N TYR A 194 22.07 -10.11 8.61
CA TYR A 194 20.69 -10.54 8.46
C TYR A 194 19.90 -10.22 9.72
N ARG A 195 18.74 -9.60 9.57
CA ARG A 195 17.81 -9.31 10.66
C ARG A 195 16.43 -9.82 10.28
N TYR A 196 15.81 -10.57 11.17
CA TYR A 196 14.41 -10.95 11.05
C TYR A 196 13.53 -9.93 11.78
N ILE A 197 12.46 -9.49 11.12
CA ILE A 197 11.49 -8.54 11.68
C ILE A 197 10.28 -9.36 12.13
N PHE A 198 10.13 -9.52 13.44
CA PHE A 198 8.95 -10.17 14.01
C PHE A 198 7.82 -9.14 14.16
N ASP A 199 6.73 -9.36 13.44
CA ASP A 199 5.46 -8.68 13.69
C ASP A 199 4.73 -9.46 14.80
N PHE A 200 4.78 -9.01 16.05
CA PHE A 200 3.83 -9.47 17.06
C PHE A 200 3.01 -8.29 17.59
N ASN A 201 1.68 -8.47 17.61
CA ASN A 201 0.78 -7.61 18.34
C ASN A 201 0.79 -8.05 19.80
N LEU A 202 1.52 -7.33 20.65
CA LEU A 202 1.48 -7.56 22.09
C LEU A 202 0.28 -6.80 22.68
N THR A 203 -0.81 -7.51 22.91
CA THR A 203 -1.88 -7.02 23.79
C THR A 203 -1.45 -7.31 25.22
N ILE A 204 -0.90 -6.31 25.91
CA ILE A 204 -0.62 -6.42 27.35
C ILE A 204 -1.94 -6.14 28.08
N ASP A 205 -2.50 -7.17 28.72
CA ASP A 205 -3.59 -7.01 29.69
C ASP A 205 -2.94 -6.70 31.04
N VAL A 206 -3.14 -5.49 31.56
CA VAL A 206 -2.39 -4.95 32.72
C VAL A 206 -3.00 -5.38 34.06
N THR A 207 -3.83 -6.41 34.07
CA THR A 207 -4.56 -6.87 35.26
C THR A 207 -3.89 -7.97 36.06
N GLU A 208 -2.78 -8.55 35.59
CA GLU A 208 -2.03 -9.59 36.33
C GLU A 208 -0.52 -9.30 36.33
N ASP A 209 0.09 -9.39 37.51
CA ASP A 209 1.49 -9.04 37.79
C ASP A 209 2.47 -9.76 36.84
N LEU A 210 3.23 -8.97 36.08
CA LEU A 210 4.16 -9.48 35.08
C LEU A 210 5.56 -9.69 35.70
N TYR A 211 5.98 -10.94 35.85
CA TYR A 211 7.37 -11.31 36.15
C TYR A 211 8.12 -11.61 34.85
N PHE A 212 9.04 -10.73 34.46
CA PHE A 212 10.01 -11.03 33.40
C PHE A 212 11.19 -11.80 34.00
N ASN A 213 11.36 -13.06 33.59
CA ASN A 213 12.60 -13.80 33.81
C ASN A 213 13.48 -13.62 32.56
N GLU A 214 14.34 -12.61 32.57
CA GLU A 214 15.37 -12.41 31.54
C GLU A 214 16.48 -13.43 31.71
N LEU A 215 16.43 -14.56 31.00
CA LEU A 215 17.61 -15.40 30.75
C LEU A 215 17.36 -16.36 29.58
N ALA A 216 17.82 -15.96 28.39
CA ALA A 216 18.22 -16.90 27.34
C ALA A 216 19.15 -16.20 26.33
N GLY A 217 20.32 -15.75 26.80
CA GLY A 217 21.47 -15.54 25.93
C GLY A 217 22.03 -16.91 25.53
N PHE A 218 21.99 -17.24 24.24
CA PHE A 218 22.63 -18.45 23.73
C PHE A 218 24.09 -18.15 23.36
N HIS A 219 25.02 -18.72 24.14
CA HIS A 219 26.41 -18.93 23.73
C HIS A 219 26.58 -20.35 23.20
N TRP A 220 27.36 -20.51 22.13
CA TRP A 220 28.03 -21.78 21.82
C TRP A 220 29.53 -21.54 21.68
N ARG A 221 30.30 -22.51 22.21
CA ARG A 221 31.76 -22.57 22.31
C ARG A 221 32.43 -22.80 20.96
#